data_AF-A0A4Q3WC47-F1
#
_entry.id   AF-A0A4Q3WC47-F1
#
_cell.length_a   1.000
_cell.length_b   1.000
_cell.length_c   1.000
_cell.angle_alpha   90.00
_cell.angle_beta   90.00
_cell.angle_gamma   90.00
#
_symmetry.space_group_name_H-M   'P 1'
#
loop_
_entity.id
_entity.type
_entity.pdbx_description
1 polymer ?
#
loop_
_entity_poly.entity_id
_entity_poly.type
_entity_poly.pdbx_seq_one_letter_code
_entity_poly.pdbx_strand_id
1 'polypeptide(L)'
;KTIFPPEGRHWSILEEKFLALVAEGKVFFGKNGESQPGLIRYLSEVEGLVPWTWWPHEEVGHTDESKKEIQQLFGKSAAFDTPKPERLIKRVLEIATNPGDLVLDSFAGSGTTGAVAHKMGRRWIMVELGDHARTLVAPRLQGVIDNEDRGGVTEATAWKGGGGYRYFRLAPSLLEYDKWGREVVSKAYNSAMLAEALCKLEGFTYAPSETEYWNHGHSTEHDYLYVTTQTLTHEQLRDLSEQVGEGRTLLVMCAAYRGDARSLPNLTVKKIPDHVRDRCEWGRDDYSLEISALPMAAEPKPDDVDLFGAPAK
;
A
#
# COMPACT_ATOMS: atom_id res chain seq x y z
N LYS A 1 7.02 34.47 -49.87
CA LYS A 1 6.27 35.54 -49.18
C LYS A 1 6.99 35.85 -47.87
N THR A 2 7.25 37.11 -47.55
CA THR A 2 7.85 37.49 -46.26
C THR A 2 6.74 37.61 -45.21
N ILE A 3 6.92 36.97 -44.06
CA ILE A 3 5.94 36.96 -42.97
C ILE A 3 6.59 37.66 -41.78
N PHE A 4 5.94 38.71 -41.27
CA PHE A 4 6.34 39.43 -40.07
C PHE A 4 5.44 39.02 -38.90
N PRO A 5 5.90 39.13 -37.65
CA PRO A 5 5.03 38.93 -36.50
C PRO A 5 3.88 39.96 -36.52
N PRO A 6 2.71 39.62 -35.95
CA PRO A 6 1.60 40.56 -35.83
C PRO A 6 2.02 41.85 -35.11
N GLU A 7 1.37 42.96 -35.43
CA GLU A 7 1.64 44.26 -34.80
C GLU A 7 1.59 44.15 -33.25
N GLY A 8 2.63 44.68 -32.59
CA GLY A 8 2.78 44.61 -31.13
C GLY A 8 3.34 43.28 -30.60
N ARG A 9 3.69 42.31 -31.46
CA ARG A 9 4.35 41.06 -31.08
C ARG A 9 5.74 40.93 -31.70
N HIS A 10 6.58 40.12 -31.07
CA HIS A 10 7.87 39.65 -31.60
C HIS A 10 7.86 38.12 -31.68
N TRP A 11 8.83 37.55 -32.38
CA TRP A 11 8.99 36.10 -32.44
C TRP A 11 9.30 35.54 -31.05
N SER A 12 8.55 34.52 -30.62
CA SER A 12 8.72 33.87 -29.32
C SER A 12 9.90 32.89 -29.27
N ILE A 13 10.50 32.57 -30.43
CA ILE A 13 11.64 31.66 -30.58
C ILE A 13 12.82 32.46 -31.14
N LEU A 14 13.98 32.32 -30.51
CA LEU A 14 15.23 32.91 -30.99
C LEU A 14 15.61 32.36 -32.36
N GLU A 15 16.22 33.19 -33.20
CA GLU A 15 16.56 32.86 -34.60
C GLU A 15 17.37 31.56 -34.71
N GLU A 16 18.44 31.41 -33.92
CA GLU A 16 19.28 30.21 -33.92
C GLU A 16 18.47 28.94 -33.62
N LYS A 17 17.58 29.02 -32.62
CA LYS A 17 16.71 27.90 -32.22
C LYS A 17 15.66 27.61 -33.29
N PHE A 18 15.13 28.63 -33.96
CA PHE A 18 14.21 28.46 -35.06
C PHE A 18 14.87 27.75 -36.24
N LEU A 19 16.08 28.16 -36.62
CA LEU A 19 16.84 27.53 -37.71
C LEU A 19 17.18 26.06 -37.38
N ALA A 20 17.52 25.74 -36.13
CA ALA A 20 17.71 24.37 -35.69
C ALA A 20 16.43 23.52 -35.85
N LEU A 21 15.28 24.05 -35.43
CA LEU A 21 13.98 23.37 -35.58
C LEU A 21 13.58 23.17 -37.05
N VAL A 22 13.95 24.10 -37.94
CA VAL A 22 13.77 23.94 -39.39
C VAL A 22 14.65 22.82 -39.93
N ALA A 23 15.92 22.75 -39.52
CA ALA A 23 16.85 21.68 -39.91
C ALA A 23 16.39 20.30 -39.42
N GLU A 24 15.77 20.24 -38.24
CA GLU A 24 15.15 19.05 -37.65
C GLU A 24 13.79 18.68 -38.28
N GLY A 25 13.27 19.47 -39.22
CA GLY A 25 11.98 19.23 -39.85
C GLY A 25 10.77 19.46 -38.93
N LYS A 26 10.95 20.16 -37.80
CA LYS A 26 9.91 20.43 -36.79
C LYS A 26 9.10 21.70 -37.06
N VAL A 27 9.22 22.29 -38.25
CA VAL A 27 8.51 23.52 -38.64
C VAL A 27 7.67 23.26 -39.88
N PHE A 28 6.37 23.54 -39.78
CA PHE A 28 5.42 23.43 -40.87
C PHE A 28 5.09 24.81 -41.44
N PHE A 29 5.34 25.01 -42.74
CA PHE A 29 5.14 26.28 -43.45
C PHE A 29 3.78 26.40 -44.16
N GLY A 30 2.82 25.51 -43.85
CA GLY A 30 1.56 25.40 -44.60
C GLY A 30 1.70 24.58 -45.88
N LYS A 31 0.56 24.15 -46.45
CA LYS A 31 0.54 23.28 -47.64
C LYS A 31 1.25 23.88 -48.88
N ASN A 32 1.24 25.20 -48.99
CA ASN A 32 1.82 25.94 -50.13
C ASN A 32 3.05 26.78 -49.73
N GLY A 33 3.54 26.67 -48.47
CA GLY A 33 4.68 27.45 -47.99
C GLY A 33 4.41 28.95 -47.74
N GLU A 34 3.16 29.40 -47.85
CA GLU A 34 2.78 30.81 -47.72
C GLU A 34 2.10 31.16 -46.38
N SER A 35 1.96 30.18 -45.49
CA SER A 35 1.31 30.34 -44.19
C SER A 35 2.33 30.67 -43.10
N GLN A 36 1.85 31.23 -41.99
CA GLN A 36 2.69 31.48 -40.82
C GLN A 36 3.29 30.15 -40.33
N PRO A 37 4.61 30.06 -40.09
CA PRO A 37 5.25 28.83 -39.65
C PRO A 37 4.67 28.34 -38.32
N GLY A 38 4.26 27.07 -38.27
CA GLY A 38 3.80 26.39 -37.07
C GLY A 38 4.83 25.38 -36.58
N LEU A 39 4.99 25.22 -35.27
CA LEU A 39 5.81 24.17 -34.70
C LEU A 39 5.06 22.84 -34.76
N ILE A 40 5.70 21.80 -35.31
CA ILE A 40 5.20 20.43 -35.23
C ILE A 40 5.53 19.91 -33.84
N ARG A 41 4.50 19.45 -33.12
CA ARG A 41 4.66 18.69 -31.88
C ARG A 41 4.15 17.29 -32.14
N TYR A 42 5.04 16.30 -32.07
CA TYR A 42 4.64 14.91 -32.20
C TYR A 42 3.95 14.45 -30.93
N LEU A 43 2.93 13.60 -31.06
CA LEU A 43 2.19 13.07 -29.92
C LEU A 43 3.13 12.34 -28.92
N SER A 44 4.20 11.72 -29.42
CA SER A 44 5.24 11.07 -28.61
C SER A 44 6.11 12.03 -27.78
N GLU A 45 6.11 13.33 -28.09
CA GLU A 45 6.92 14.36 -27.41
C GLU A 45 6.08 15.20 -26.43
N VAL A 46 4.80 14.90 -26.27
CA VAL A 46 3.88 15.63 -25.40
C VAL A 46 3.60 14.77 -24.17
N GLU A 47 4.13 15.19 -23.01
CA GLU A 47 3.93 14.53 -21.70
C GLU A 47 2.48 14.59 -21.17
N GLY A 48 1.55 15.13 -21.96
CA GLY A 48 0.15 15.28 -21.64
C GLY A 48 -0.26 16.74 -21.44
N LEU A 49 -1.47 16.94 -20.90
CA LEU A 49 -2.03 18.23 -20.56
C LEU A 49 -2.20 18.29 -19.04
N VAL A 50 -1.94 19.46 -18.45
CA VAL A 50 -2.28 19.71 -17.04
C VAL A 50 -3.79 19.46 -16.88
N PRO A 51 -4.21 18.56 -15.97
CA PRO A 51 -5.61 18.27 -15.75
C PRO A 51 -6.37 19.54 -15.36
N TRP A 52 -7.54 19.77 -15.95
CA TRP A 52 -8.40 20.87 -15.55
C TRP A 52 -9.05 20.56 -14.19
N THR A 53 -9.34 21.58 -13.38
CA THR A 53 -9.89 21.43 -12.03
C THR A 53 -11.35 20.93 -12.03
N TRP A 54 -12.07 21.13 -13.13
CA TRP A 54 -13.44 20.65 -13.32
C TRP A 54 -13.42 19.38 -14.16
N TRP A 55 -14.02 18.29 -13.67
CA TRP A 55 -14.29 17.09 -14.45
C TRP A 55 -15.80 16.89 -14.68
N PRO A 56 -16.27 16.95 -15.94
CA PRO A 56 -17.69 16.77 -16.25
C PRO A 56 -18.11 15.31 -16.09
N HIS A 57 -19.38 15.09 -15.75
CA HIS A 57 -19.90 13.75 -15.46
C HIS A 57 -19.83 12.82 -16.67
N GLU A 58 -19.85 13.36 -17.88
CA GLU A 58 -19.66 12.62 -19.12
C GLU A 58 -18.27 11.97 -19.20
N GLU A 59 -17.27 12.50 -18.49
CA GLU A 59 -15.90 11.98 -18.43
C GLU A 59 -15.67 11.07 -17.23
N VAL A 60 -16.17 11.44 -16.04
CA VAL A 60 -15.86 10.77 -14.77
C VAL A 60 -17.02 9.98 -14.16
N GLY A 61 -18.17 9.94 -14.82
CA GLY A 61 -19.37 9.26 -14.37
C GLY A 61 -20.19 10.05 -13.35
N HIS A 62 -21.31 9.47 -12.92
CA HIS A 62 -22.25 10.09 -11.98
C HIS A 62 -22.85 9.07 -10.99
N THR A 63 -23.50 9.56 -9.92
CA THR A 63 -23.98 8.72 -8.81
C THR A 63 -24.96 7.61 -9.24
N ASP A 64 -25.85 7.87 -10.19
CA ASP A 64 -26.80 6.84 -10.69
C ASP A 64 -26.11 5.67 -11.40
N GLU A 65 -25.02 5.92 -12.13
CA GLU A 65 -24.18 4.88 -12.74
C GLU A 65 -23.57 3.99 -11.66
N SER A 66 -22.92 4.60 -10.65
CA SER A 66 -22.28 3.88 -9.55
C SER A 66 -23.27 3.06 -8.73
N LYS A 67 -24.49 3.59 -8.55
CA LYS A 67 -25.57 2.87 -7.86
C LYS A 67 -26.01 1.63 -8.65
N LYS A 68 -26.09 1.71 -9.97
CA LYS A 68 -26.44 0.56 -10.81
C LYS A 68 -25.35 -0.51 -10.78
N GLU A 69 -24.09 -0.12 -10.85
CA GLU A 69 -22.94 -1.03 -10.76
C GLU A 69 -22.95 -1.82 -9.45
N ILE A 70 -23.06 -1.14 -8.30
CA ILE A 70 -23.05 -1.82 -7.00
C ILE A 70 -24.28 -2.71 -6.81
N GLN A 71 -25.44 -2.32 -7.35
CA GLN A 71 -26.65 -3.13 -7.30
C GLN A 71 -26.57 -4.37 -8.17
N GLN A 72 -25.81 -4.35 -9.26
CA GLN A 72 -25.55 -5.54 -10.08
C GLN A 72 -24.66 -6.53 -9.33
N LEU A 73 -23.70 -6.04 -8.54
CA LEU A 73 -22.78 -6.88 -7.75
C LEU A 73 -23.44 -7.49 -6.50
N PHE A 74 -24.23 -6.69 -5.76
CA PHE A 74 -24.74 -7.07 -4.43
C PHE A 74 -26.26 -7.20 -4.35
N GLY A 75 -26.99 -6.89 -5.41
CA GLY A 75 -28.43 -6.73 -5.37
C GLY A 75 -28.88 -5.44 -4.70
N LYS A 76 -30.17 -5.11 -4.82
CA LYS A 76 -30.73 -3.82 -4.34
C LYS A 76 -30.75 -3.65 -2.82
N SER A 77 -30.82 -4.74 -2.05
CA SER A 77 -31.00 -4.72 -0.59
C SER A 77 -29.69 -4.73 0.20
N ALA A 78 -28.59 -5.17 -0.42
CA ALA A 78 -27.27 -5.24 0.22
C ALA A 78 -26.26 -4.26 -0.40
N ALA A 79 -26.68 -3.46 -1.38
CA ALA A 79 -25.83 -2.47 -2.03
C ALA A 79 -25.47 -1.31 -1.09
N PHE A 80 -24.24 -0.82 -1.22
CA PHE A 80 -23.82 0.44 -0.60
C PHE A 80 -24.61 1.62 -1.20
N ASP A 81 -25.03 2.57 -0.36
CA ASP A 81 -25.96 3.62 -0.79
C ASP A 81 -25.36 4.64 -1.77
N THR A 82 -24.09 5.00 -1.56
CA THR A 82 -23.42 6.10 -2.27
C THR A 82 -22.00 5.75 -2.74
N PRO A 83 -21.83 4.70 -3.56
CA PRO A 83 -20.53 4.36 -4.13
C PRO A 83 -20.04 5.49 -5.04
N LYS A 84 -18.71 5.67 -5.10
CA LYS A 84 -18.09 6.58 -6.07
C LYS A 84 -18.00 5.90 -7.45
N PRO A 85 -18.12 6.64 -8.56
CA PRO A 85 -17.93 6.09 -9.90
C PRO A 85 -16.52 5.56 -10.09
N GLU A 86 -16.36 4.39 -10.72
CA GLU A 86 -15.04 3.84 -11.04
C GLU A 86 -14.25 4.76 -11.99
N ARG A 87 -14.93 5.40 -12.93
CA ARG A 87 -14.32 6.33 -13.90
C ARG A 87 -13.68 7.55 -13.23
N LEU A 88 -14.31 8.07 -12.18
CA LEU A 88 -13.75 9.14 -11.37
C LEU A 88 -12.45 8.69 -10.69
N ILE A 89 -12.46 7.53 -10.05
CA ILE A 89 -11.27 7.02 -9.38
C ILE A 89 -10.16 6.69 -10.38
N LYS A 90 -10.49 6.14 -11.55
CA LYS A 90 -9.52 5.89 -12.62
C LYS A 90 -8.83 7.18 -13.02
N ARG A 91 -9.58 8.27 -13.23
CA ARG A 91 -9.02 9.58 -13.57
C ARG A 91 -8.08 10.09 -12.49
N VAL A 92 -8.44 9.95 -11.21
CA VAL A 92 -7.58 10.33 -10.08
C VAL A 92 -6.27 9.53 -10.10
N LEU A 93 -6.35 8.20 -10.24
CA LEU A 93 -5.16 7.33 -10.24
C LEU A 93 -4.28 7.54 -11.47
N GLU A 94 -4.84 7.85 -12.65
CA GLU A 94 -4.07 8.20 -13.84
C GLU A 94 -3.23 9.46 -13.66
N ILE A 95 -3.73 10.43 -12.90
CA ILE A 95 -3.00 11.68 -12.64
C ILE A 95 -1.94 11.49 -11.55
N ALA A 96 -2.24 10.68 -10.52
CA ALA A 96 -1.46 10.63 -9.29
C ALA A 96 -0.51 9.43 -9.19
N THR A 97 -0.64 8.41 -10.05
CA THR A 97 0.07 7.13 -9.87
C THR A 97 0.47 6.45 -11.18
N ASN A 98 1.55 5.67 -11.11
CA ASN A 98 2.00 4.75 -12.14
C ASN A 98 1.60 3.30 -11.80
N PRO A 99 1.59 2.38 -12.79
CA PRO A 99 1.48 0.94 -12.51
C PRO A 99 2.52 0.48 -11.48
N GLY A 100 2.12 -0.36 -10.53
CA GLY A 100 2.98 -0.84 -9.44
C GLY A 100 3.00 0.02 -8.17
N ASP A 101 2.59 1.29 -8.25
CA ASP A 101 2.50 2.18 -7.10
C ASP A 101 1.49 1.68 -6.05
N LEU A 102 1.66 2.15 -4.81
CA LEU A 102 0.78 1.82 -3.69
C LEU A 102 -0.27 2.91 -3.48
N VAL A 103 -1.54 2.52 -3.48
CA VAL A 103 -2.69 3.40 -3.21
C VAL A 103 -3.25 3.09 -1.82
N LEU A 104 -3.45 4.11 -0.99
CA LEU A 104 -4.13 3.99 0.30
C LEU A 104 -5.52 4.64 0.22
N ASP A 105 -6.55 3.87 0.59
CA ASP A 105 -7.88 4.39 0.85
C ASP A 105 -8.30 4.00 2.28
N SER A 106 -8.27 4.97 3.19
CA SER A 106 -8.64 4.75 4.60
C SER A 106 -10.15 4.77 4.86
N PHE A 107 -10.97 4.93 3.81
CA PHE A 107 -12.44 4.97 3.87
C PHE A 107 -13.03 4.19 2.69
N ALA A 108 -12.69 2.91 2.60
CA ALA A 108 -12.91 2.09 1.41
C ALA A 108 -14.39 2.03 0.96
N GLY A 109 -15.33 2.10 1.91
CA GLY A 109 -16.77 2.04 1.68
C GLY A 109 -17.17 0.81 0.87
N SER A 110 -17.51 1.03 -0.40
CA SER A 110 -17.88 -0.03 -1.34
C SER A 110 -16.70 -0.72 -2.05
N GLY A 111 -15.46 -0.34 -1.75
CA GLY A 111 -14.24 -0.90 -2.35
C GLY A 111 -13.90 -0.38 -3.75
N THR A 112 -14.50 0.73 -4.21
CA THR A 112 -14.26 1.29 -5.56
C THR A 112 -12.77 1.56 -5.81
N THR A 113 -12.07 2.17 -4.84
CA THR A 113 -10.65 2.50 -5.01
C THR A 113 -9.78 1.27 -5.18
N GLY A 114 -9.99 0.24 -4.35
CA GLY A 114 -9.27 -1.03 -4.49
C GLY A 114 -9.58 -1.73 -5.82
N ALA A 115 -10.85 -1.76 -6.24
CA ALA A 115 -11.25 -2.36 -7.50
C ALA A 115 -10.55 -1.69 -8.70
N VAL A 116 -10.58 -0.36 -8.77
CA VAL A 116 -9.96 0.41 -9.85
C VAL A 116 -8.44 0.31 -9.81
N ALA A 117 -7.82 0.48 -8.63
CA ALA A 117 -6.38 0.35 -8.46
C ALA A 117 -5.89 -1.03 -8.91
N HIS A 118 -6.62 -2.10 -8.55
CA HIS A 118 -6.30 -3.46 -8.93
C HIS A 118 -6.41 -3.68 -10.44
N LYS A 119 -7.53 -3.28 -11.07
CA LYS A 119 -7.75 -3.35 -12.53
C LYS A 119 -6.68 -2.58 -13.31
N MET A 120 -6.17 -1.50 -12.74
CA MET A 120 -5.08 -0.69 -13.30
C MET A 120 -3.68 -1.23 -12.98
N GLY A 121 -3.52 -2.33 -12.25
CA GLY A 121 -2.20 -2.90 -11.93
C GLY A 121 -1.42 -2.10 -10.87
N ARG A 122 -2.11 -1.49 -9.91
CA ARG A 122 -1.53 -0.84 -8.72
C ARG A 122 -1.69 -1.75 -7.51
N ARG A 123 -0.80 -1.59 -6.52
CA ARG A 123 -0.96 -2.16 -5.18
C ARG A 123 -1.89 -1.27 -4.38
N TRP A 124 -2.60 -1.84 -3.42
CA TRP A 124 -3.54 -1.06 -2.62
C TRP A 124 -3.62 -1.53 -1.17
N ILE A 125 -3.93 -0.59 -0.29
CA ILE A 125 -4.37 -0.82 1.08
C ILE A 125 -5.73 -0.13 1.23
N MET A 126 -6.71 -0.88 1.73
CA MET A 126 -8.03 -0.37 2.05
C MET A 126 -8.30 -0.57 3.52
N VAL A 127 -8.78 0.47 4.18
CA VAL A 127 -9.24 0.43 5.57
C VAL A 127 -10.72 0.79 5.58
N GLU A 128 -11.50 0.04 6.35
CA GLU A 128 -12.92 0.28 6.52
C GLU A 128 -13.35 -0.13 7.93
N LEU A 129 -14.26 0.66 8.52
CA LEU A 129 -14.73 0.44 9.87
C LEU A 129 -15.98 -0.45 9.86
N GLY A 130 -16.04 -1.38 10.80
CA GLY A 130 -17.19 -2.27 10.97
C GLY A 130 -17.24 -3.38 9.93
N ASP A 131 -18.44 -3.90 9.69
CA ASP A 131 -18.62 -5.12 8.91
C ASP A 131 -18.54 -4.92 7.38
N HIS A 132 -18.58 -3.67 6.90
CA HIS A 132 -18.53 -3.36 5.45
C HIS A 132 -17.29 -3.90 4.76
N ALA A 133 -16.14 -3.91 5.46
CA ALA A 133 -14.91 -4.50 4.96
C ALA A 133 -15.12 -5.97 4.54
N ARG A 134 -15.90 -6.72 5.32
CA ARG A 134 -16.18 -8.14 5.09
C ARG A 134 -17.39 -8.37 4.17
N THR A 135 -18.43 -7.54 4.30
CA THR A 135 -19.70 -7.78 3.60
C THR A 135 -19.73 -7.17 2.20
N LEU A 136 -18.93 -6.14 1.93
CA LEU A 136 -18.91 -5.42 0.66
C LEU A 136 -17.53 -5.41 0.01
N VAL A 137 -16.51 -4.94 0.73
CA VAL A 137 -15.18 -4.74 0.14
C VAL A 137 -14.55 -6.08 -0.25
N ALA A 138 -14.48 -7.05 0.67
CA ALA A 138 -13.89 -8.34 0.40
C ALA A 138 -14.59 -9.11 -0.75
N PRO A 139 -15.93 -9.27 -0.78
CA PRO A 139 -16.60 -9.94 -1.90
C PRO A 139 -16.44 -9.19 -3.22
N ARG A 140 -16.46 -7.85 -3.24
CA ARG A 140 -16.21 -7.09 -4.47
C ARG A 140 -14.81 -7.37 -5.01
N LEU A 141 -13.80 -7.29 -4.15
CA LEU A 141 -12.40 -7.47 -4.53
C LEU A 141 -12.13 -8.92 -4.97
N GLN A 142 -12.79 -9.88 -4.34
CA GLN A 142 -12.80 -11.26 -4.83
C GLN A 142 -13.40 -11.33 -6.23
N GLY A 143 -14.56 -10.69 -6.48
CA GLY A 143 -15.14 -10.58 -7.81
C GLY A 143 -14.25 -9.87 -8.83
N VAL A 144 -13.44 -8.89 -8.43
CA VAL A 144 -12.43 -8.27 -9.32
C VAL A 144 -11.32 -9.27 -9.69
N ILE A 145 -10.83 -10.04 -8.72
CA ILE A 145 -9.80 -11.08 -8.94
C ILE A 145 -10.35 -12.18 -9.85
N ASP A 146 -11.59 -12.60 -9.62
CA ASP A 146 -12.24 -13.67 -10.39
C ASP A 146 -12.81 -13.19 -11.73
N ASN A 147 -12.65 -11.89 -12.06
CA ASN A 147 -13.17 -11.24 -13.26
C ASN A 147 -14.71 -11.27 -13.39
N GLU A 148 -15.41 -11.28 -12.26
CA GLU A 148 -16.87 -11.19 -12.11
C GLU A 148 -17.35 -9.74 -11.96
N ASP A 149 -16.50 -8.83 -11.47
CA ASP A 149 -16.73 -7.37 -11.46
C ASP A 149 -16.42 -6.78 -12.85
N ARG A 150 -17.38 -6.93 -13.77
CA ARG A 150 -17.24 -6.55 -15.19
C ARG A 150 -17.69 -5.11 -15.49
N GLY A 151 -18.14 -4.37 -14.49
CA GLY A 151 -18.62 -2.98 -14.64
C GLY A 151 -17.48 -1.96 -14.69
N GLY A 152 -17.86 -0.68 -14.78
CA GLY A 152 -16.95 0.45 -14.66
C GLY A 152 -15.79 0.43 -15.65
N VAL A 153 -14.57 0.31 -15.13
CA VAL A 153 -13.34 0.47 -15.92
C VAL A 153 -12.72 -0.82 -16.43
N THR A 154 -13.39 -1.97 -16.25
CA THR A 154 -12.87 -3.29 -16.63
C THR A 154 -12.49 -3.36 -18.11
N GLU A 155 -13.35 -2.89 -19.01
CA GLU A 155 -13.05 -2.88 -20.45
C GLU A 155 -11.93 -1.89 -20.79
N ALA A 156 -11.98 -0.68 -20.22
CA ALA A 156 -11.01 0.38 -20.46
C ALA A 156 -9.58 0.01 -20.01
N THR A 157 -9.47 -0.89 -19.03
CA THR A 157 -8.19 -1.40 -18.51
C THR A 157 -7.79 -2.75 -19.12
N ALA A 158 -8.62 -3.32 -20.00
CA ALA A 158 -8.47 -4.66 -20.54
C ALA A 158 -8.23 -5.73 -19.45
N TRP A 159 -8.86 -5.56 -18.28
CA TRP A 159 -8.68 -6.44 -17.13
C TRP A 159 -9.24 -7.85 -17.40
N LYS A 160 -8.51 -8.88 -16.94
CA LYS A 160 -8.84 -10.29 -17.18
C LYS A 160 -8.92 -11.14 -15.91
N GLY A 161 -8.84 -10.51 -14.74
CA GLY A 161 -8.72 -11.20 -13.45
C GLY A 161 -7.28 -11.54 -13.06
N GLY A 162 -7.13 -12.17 -11.90
CA GLY A 162 -5.87 -12.53 -11.27
C GLY A 162 -5.53 -11.65 -10.06
N GLY A 163 -4.36 -11.89 -9.47
CA GLY A 163 -3.92 -11.21 -8.25
C GLY A 163 -4.49 -11.82 -6.98
N GLY A 164 -4.40 -11.06 -5.89
CA GLY A 164 -4.85 -11.48 -4.57
C GLY A 164 -4.77 -10.35 -3.57
N TYR A 165 -5.37 -10.54 -2.40
CA TYR A 165 -5.25 -9.64 -1.27
C TYR A 165 -5.09 -10.42 0.02
N ARG A 166 -4.60 -9.73 1.05
CA ARG A 166 -4.62 -10.22 2.43
C ARG A 166 -5.66 -9.43 3.20
N TYR A 167 -6.49 -10.13 3.95
CA TYR A 167 -7.50 -9.51 4.81
C TYR A 167 -7.00 -9.50 6.25
N PHE A 168 -7.01 -8.32 6.89
CA PHE A 168 -6.63 -8.17 8.28
C PHE A 168 -7.78 -7.55 9.06
N ARG A 169 -7.90 -7.93 10.34
CA ARG A 169 -8.80 -7.29 11.30
C ARG A 169 -7.96 -6.73 12.43
N LEU A 170 -8.25 -5.49 12.82
CA LEU A 170 -7.69 -4.89 14.03
C LEU A 170 -8.26 -5.63 15.26
N ALA A 171 -7.36 -6.20 16.04
CA ALA A 171 -7.68 -6.79 17.33
C ALA A 171 -7.76 -5.69 18.41
N PRO A 172 -8.39 -5.96 19.57
CA PRO A 172 -8.32 -5.06 20.73
C PRO A 172 -6.88 -4.73 21.13
N SER A 173 -6.64 -3.69 21.92
CA SER A 173 -5.27 -3.41 22.40
C SER A 173 -4.69 -4.62 23.14
N LEU A 174 -3.44 -4.97 22.83
CA LEU A 174 -2.70 -6.02 23.54
C LEU A 174 -2.46 -5.64 25.01
N LEU A 175 -2.29 -4.34 25.28
CA LEU A 175 -2.02 -3.79 26.60
C LEU A 175 -3.24 -3.05 27.15
N GLU A 176 -3.53 -3.27 28.43
CA GLU A 176 -4.56 -2.59 29.21
C GLU A 176 -3.95 -2.10 30.54
N TYR A 177 -4.54 -1.06 31.11
CA TYR A 177 -4.15 -0.58 32.44
C TYR A 177 -4.91 -1.35 33.52
N ASP A 178 -4.18 -1.90 34.49
CA ASP A 178 -4.77 -2.46 35.70
C ASP A 178 -5.30 -1.35 36.63
N LYS A 179 -6.00 -1.73 37.71
CA LYS A 179 -6.55 -0.78 38.70
C LYS A 179 -5.52 0.10 39.42
N TRP A 180 -4.23 -0.20 39.25
CA TRP A 180 -3.12 0.54 39.82
C TRP A 180 -2.36 1.36 38.75
N GLY A 181 -2.88 1.44 37.52
CA GLY A 181 -2.27 2.19 36.42
C GLY A 181 -1.03 1.51 35.82
N ARG A 182 -0.86 0.19 36.01
CA ARG A 182 0.22 -0.56 35.36
C ARG A 182 -0.30 -1.22 34.10
N GLU A 183 0.49 -1.16 33.03
CA GLU A 183 0.18 -1.88 31.80
C GLU A 183 0.36 -3.38 32.00
N VAL A 184 -0.68 -4.13 31.65
CA VAL A 184 -0.72 -5.59 31.69
C VAL A 184 -1.27 -6.10 30.36
N VAL A 185 -0.93 -7.35 30.00
CA VAL A 185 -1.53 -7.99 28.82
C VAL A 185 -3.03 -8.11 29.06
N SER A 186 -3.82 -7.67 28.07
CA SER A 186 -5.28 -7.71 28.12
C SER A 186 -5.78 -9.13 28.37
N LYS A 187 -6.77 -9.27 29.26
CA LYS A 187 -7.41 -10.55 29.56
C LYS A 187 -8.30 -11.06 28.42
N ALA A 188 -8.62 -10.19 27.45
CA ALA A 188 -9.37 -10.58 26.26
C ALA A 188 -8.54 -11.48 25.32
N TYR A 189 -7.21 -11.44 25.43
CA TYR A 189 -6.32 -12.28 24.65
C TYR A 189 -6.13 -13.64 25.32
N ASN A 190 -6.37 -14.70 24.54
CA ASN A 190 -5.89 -16.03 24.89
C ASN A 190 -4.43 -16.22 24.44
N SER A 191 -3.81 -17.34 24.83
CA SER A 191 -2.41 -17.65 24.50
C SER A 191 -2.13 -17.66 22.99
N ALA A 192 -3.05 -18.19 22.19
CA ALA A 192 -2.91 -18.27 20.74
C ALA A 192 -2.94 -16.87 20.08
N MET A 193 -3.91 -16.02 20.47
CA MET A 193 -4.01 -14.65 19.97
C MET A 193 -2.80 -13.80 20.37
N LEU A 194 -2.30 -13.98 21.59
CA LEU A 194 -1.10 -13.28 22.06
C LEU A 194 0.13 -13.72 21.27
N ALA A 195 0.27 -15.03 21.01
CA ALA A 195 1.34 -15.57 20.20
C ALA A 195 1.29 -15.06 18.76
N GLU A 196 0.10 -15.05 18.15
CA GLU A 196 -0.11 -14.52 16.81
C GLU A 196 0.26 -13.02 16.72
N ALA A 197 -0.19 -12.22 17.67
CA ALA A 197 0.12 -10.79 17.72
C ALA A 197 1.62 -10.52 17.85
N LEU A 198 2.32 -11.25 18.73
CA LEU A 198 3.76 -11.07 18.94
C LEU A 198 4.59 -11.64 17.79
N CYS A 199 4.17 -12.75 17.18
CA CYS A 199 4.74 -13.21 15.91
C CYS A 199 4.71 -12.08 14.89
N LYS A 200 3.55 -11.44 14.72
CA LYS A 200 3.40 -10.37 13.74
C LYS A 200 4.26 -9.15 14.05
N LEU A 201 4.35 -8.73 15.31
CA LEU A 201 5.17 -7.59 15.75
C LEU A 201 6.67 -7.82 15.52
N GLU A 202 7.13 -9.07 15.63
CA GLU A 202 8.53 -9.43 15.42
C GLU A 202 8.86 -9.86 13.99
N GLY A 203 7.88 -9.81 13.07
CA GLY A 203 8.09 -10.19 11.68
C GLY A 203 8.12 -11.71 11.44
N PHE A 204 7.60 -12.50 12.37
CA PHE A 204 7.44 -13.94 12.28
C PHE A 204 6.07 -14.30 11.67
N THR A 205 6.03 -15.43 10.96
CA THR A 205 4.77 -16.05 10.53
C THR A 205 4.23 -16.88 11.69
N TYR A 206 3.01 -16.58 12.13
CA TYR A 206 2.32 -17.41 13.12
C TYR A 206 1.94 -18.74 12.48
N ALA A 207 2.52 -19.83 12.99
CA ALA A 207 2.36 -21.19 12.48
C ALA A 207 2.74 -22.15 13.62
N PRO A 208 1.85 -22.34 14.62
CA PRO A 208 2.17 -23.13 15.80
C PRO A 208 2.37 -24.60 15.43
N SER A 209 3.40 -25.22 16.00
CA SER A 209 3.68 -26.64 15.85
C SER A 209 2.69 -27.49 16.64
N GLU A 210 2.26 -28.61 16.06
CA GLU A 210 1.43 -29.61 16.75
C GLU A 210 2.23 -30.46 17.76
N THR A 211 3.56 -30.46 17.66
CA THR A 211 4.45 -31.34 18.45
C THR A 211 5.35 -30.57 19.41
N GLU A 212 5.78 -29.38 19.03
CA GLU A 212 6.69 -28.54 19.82
C GLU A 212 5.89 -27.41 20.47
N TYR A 213 5.59 -27.56 21.76
CA TYR A 213 4.76 -26.59 22.50
C TYR A 213 5.31 -25.16 22.51
N TRP A 214 6.63 -24.99 22.31
CA TRP A 214 7.30 -23.71 22.31
C TRP A 214 7.37 -23.07 20.92
N ASN A 215 7.09 -23.81 19.87
CA ASN A 215 7.18 -23.34 18.49
C ASN A 215 5.83 -22.74 18.07
N HIS A 216 5.66 -21.44 18.27
CA HIS A 216 4.42 -20.73 17.89
C HIS A 216 4.47 -20.12 16.49
N GLY A 217 5.65 -20.04 15.89
CA GLY A 217 5.85 -19.43 14.58
C GLY A 217 7.33 -19.34 14.22
N HIS A 218 7.59 -18.96 12.97
CA HIS A 218 8.94 -18.94 12.40
C HIS A 218 9.16 -17.73 11.48
N SER A 219 10.40 -17.23 11.41
CA SER A 219 10.82 -16.18 10.47
C SER A 219 11.58 -16.79 9.28
N THR A 220 12.40 -17.80 9.56
CA THR A 220 13.17 -18.62 8.61
C THR A 220 13.02 -20.09 8.97
N GLU A 221 13.74 -21.00 8.29
CA GLU A 221 13.71 -22.43 8.59
C GLU A 221 14.33 -22.81 9.94
N HIS A 222 15.14 -21.92 10.53
CA HIS A 222 15.88 -22.20 11.75
C HIS A 222 15.56 -21.23 12.89
N ASP A 223 14.70 -20.23 12.66
CA ASP A 223 14.42 -19.17 13.63
C ASP A 223 12.95 -19.16 14.02
N TYR A 224 12.70 -19.39 15.30
CA TYR A 224 11.39 -19.65 15.87
C TYR A 224 11.04 -18.65 16.98
N LEU A 225 9.77 -18.59 17.34
CA LEU A 225 9.26 -17.72 18.38
C LEU A 225 8.39 -18.47 19.39
N TYR A 226 8.68 -18.26 20.67
CA TYR A 226 7.88 -18.75 21.80
C TYR A 226 7.29 -17.59 22.58
N VAL A 227 6.01 -17.69 22.95
CA VAL A 227 5.31 -16.67 23.73
C VAL A 227 4.71 -17.26 24.99
N THR A 228 4.94 -16.64 26.14
CA THR A 228 4.33 -17.03 27.40
C THR A 228 4.02 -15.86 28.31
N THR A 229 2.92 -15.92 29.05
CA THR A 229 2.60 -14.94 30.09
C THR A 229 3.23 -15.29 31.44
N GLN A 230 3.99 -16.39 31.51
CA GLN A 230 4.65 -16.83 32.73
C GLN A 230 5.99 -16.11 32.95
N THR A 231 6.44 -16.14 34.20
CA THR A 231 7.82 -15.77 34.53
C THR A 231 8.72 -16.97 34.36
N LEU A 232 9.78 -16.86 33.55
CA LEU A 232 10.72 -17.95 33.30
C LEU A 232 11.94 -17.87 34.24
N THR A 233 12.32 -18.99 34.84
CA THR A 233 13.56 -19.12 35.62
C THR A 233 14.74 -19.48 34.73
N HIS A 234 15.97 -19.30 35.23
CA HIS A 234 17.19 -19.69 34.51
C HIS A 234 17.21 -21.18 34.14
N GLU A 235 16.72 -22.04 35.05
CA GLU A 235 16.61 -23.48 34.80
C GLU A 235 15.63 -23.79 33.66
N GLN A 236 14.44 -23.17 33.67
CA GLN A 236 13.48 -23.33 32.57
C GLN A 236 14.01 -22.83 31.22
N LEU A 237 14.80 -21.75 31.23
CA LEU A 237 15.45 -21.25 30.01
C LEU A 237 16.54 -22.20 29.51
N ARG A 238 17.31 -22.82 30.40
CA ARG A 238 18.31 -23.85 30.03
C ARG A 238 17.63 -25.08 29.43
N ASP A 239 16.60 -25.59 30.08
CA ASP A 239 15.85 -26.76 29.58
C ASP A 239 15.20 -26.47 28.21
N LEU A 240 14.75 -25.23 27.99
CA LEU A 240 14.22 -24.80 26.70
C LEU A 240 15.33 -24.71 25.64
N SER A 241 16.50 -24.16 25.99
CA SER A 241 17.67 -24.10 25.11
C SER A 241 18.12 -25.49 24.65
N GLU A 242 18.11 -26.48 25.54
CA GLU A 242 18.43 -27.87 25.21
C GLU A 242 17.40 -28.50 24.26
N GLN A 243 16.10 -28.24 24.46
CA GLN A 243 15.03 -28.73 23.58
C GLN A 243 15.07 -28.11 22.18
N VAL A 244 15.40 -26.82 22.09
CA VAL A 244 15.63 -26.13 20.81
C VAL A 244 16.85 -26.73 20.10
N GLY A 245 17.87 -27.13 20.86
CA GLY A 245 19.04 -27.82 20.33
C GLY A 245 19.96 -26.91 19.51
N GLU A 246 20.95 -27.53 18.89
CA GLU A 246 21.97 -26.85 18.09
C GLU A 246 21.47 -26.62 16.65
N GLY A 247 21.72 -25.43 16.10
CA GLY A 247 21.34 -25.06 14.72
C GLY A 247 19.96 -24.42 14.57
N ARG A 248 19.21 -24.23 15.68
CA ARG A 248 17.98 -23.44 15.72
C ARG A 248 18.13 -22.28 16.69
N THR A 249 17.45 -21.17 16.42
CA THR A 249 17.33 -20.03 17.34
C THR A 249 15.89 -19.87 17.79
N LEU A 250 15.71 -19.43 19.03
CA LEU A 250 14.39 -19.18 19.60
C LEU A 250 14.33 -17.80 20.25
N LEU A 251 13.42 -16.97 19.76
CA LEU A 251 13.00 -15.74 20.42
C LEU A 251 11.90 -16.05 21.45
N VAL A 252 12.23 -15.89 22.72
CA VAL A 252 11.33 -16.11 23.85
C VAL A 252 10.76 -14.77 24.33
N MET A 253 9.47 -14.61 24.16
CA MET A 253 8.69 -13.47 24.62
C MET A 253 7.93 -13.87 25.89
N CYS A 254 8.33 -13.33 27.04
CA CYS A 254 7.75 -13.68 28.34
C CYS A 254 7.26 -12.46 29.12
N ALA A 255 6.41 -12.65 30.14
CA ALA A 255 6.01 -11.54 31.02
C ALA A 255 7.19 -11.04 31.87
N ALA A 256 8.03 -11.96 32.35
CA ALA A 256 9.27 -11.67 33.05
C ALA A 256 10.20 -12.88 32.98
N TYR A 257 11.48 -12.67 33.32
CA TYR A 257 12.42 -13.77 33.49
C TYR A 257 13.46 -13.44 34.57
N ARG A 258 14.07 -14.47 35.15
CA ARG A 258 15.13 -14.36 36.16
C ARG A 258 16.32 -15.21 35.73
N GLY A 259 17.49 -14.59 35.60
CA GLY A 259 18.73 -15.27 35.22
C GLY A 259 19.44 -14.58 34.06
N ASP A 260 20.62 -15.08 33.73
CA ASP A 260 21.41 -14.56 32.62
C ASP A 260 21.08 -15.29 31.31
N ALA A 261 20.11 -14.74 30.56
CA ALA A 261 19.76 -15.25 29.24
C ALA A 261 20.91 -15.15 28.23
N ARG A 262 21.91 -14.27 28.45
CA ARG A 262 23.05 -14.09 27.53
C ARG A 262 24.00 -15.28 27.53
N SER A 263 23.92 -16.13 28.55
CA SER A 263 24.68 -17.38 28.62
C SER A 263 24.18 -18.47 27.67
N LEU A 264 22.99 -18.31 27.09
CA LEU A 264 22.34 -19.30 26.21
C LEU A 264 22.40 -18.82 24.75
N PRO A 265 23.31 -19.34 23.92
CA PRO A 265 23.63 -18.76 22.61
C PRO A 265 22.51 -18.89 21.57
N ASN A 266 21.62 -19.87 21.74
CA ASN A 266 20.49 -20.12 20.84
C ASN A 266 19.18 -19.45 21.28
N LEU A 267 19.16 -18.77 22.44
CA LEU A 267 17.97 -18.10 22.96
C LEU A 267 18.14 -16.58 22.97
N THR A 268 17.11 -15.87 22.51
CA THR A 268 16.94 -14.44 22.78
C THR A 268 15.71 -14.26 23.65
N VAL A 269 15.82 -13.60 24.80
CA VAL A 269 14.68 -13.43 25.74
C VAL A 269 14.30 -11.96 25.87
N LYS A 270 13.03 -11.64 25.63
CA LYS A 270 12.47 -10.28 25.76
C LYS A 270 11.20 -10.27 26.62
N LYS A 271 10.92 -9.13 27.26
CA LYS A 271 9.68 -8.89 28.01
C LYS A 271 8.59 -8.38 27.07
N ILE A 272 7.39 -8.93 27.17
CA ILE A 272 6.26 -8.58 26.29
C ILE A 272 5.86 -7.10 26.39
N PRO A 273 5.60 -6.52 27.59
CA PRO A 273 5.10 -5.14 27.65
C PRO A 273 6.10 -4.12 27.09
N ASP A 274 7.37 -4.20 27.50
CA ASP A 274 8.42 -3.29 27.04
C ASP A 274 8.60 -3.40 25.51
N HIS A 275 8.62 -4.63 25.00
CA HIS A 275 8.80 -4.86 23.58
C HIS A 275 7.69 -4.25 22.71
N VAL A 276 6.44 -4.36 23.16
CA VAL A 276 5.28 -3.80 22.47
C VAL A 276 5.34 -2.26 22.47
N ARG A 277 5.81 -1.65 23.57
CA ARG A 277 6.00 -0.19 23.66
C ARG A 277 7.07 0.33 22.70
N ASP A 278 8.16 -0.41 22.53
CA ASP A 278 9.25 -0.01 21.63
C ASP A 278 8.83 -0.06 20.15
N ARG A 279 7.79 -0.84 19.81
CA ARG A 279 7.30 -1.05 18.44
C ARG A 279 6.11 -0.20 18.07
N CYS A 280 5.34 0.28 19.04
CA CYS A 280 4.06 0.94 18.81
C CYS A 280 4.06 2.35 19.39
N GLU A 281 3.54 3.31 18.62
CA GLU A 281 3.24 4.65 19.12
C GLU A 281 1.84 4.64 19.75
N TRP A 282 1.74 5.09 21.00
CA TRP A 282 0.50 5.07 21.79
C TRP A 282 -0.02 6.47 22.01
N GLY A 283 -1.34 6.64 22.00
CA GLY A 283 -2.00 7.87 22.44
C GLY A 283 -1.70 9.12 21.60
N ARG A 284 -1.28 8.95 20.33
CA ARG A 284 -1.26 10.07 19.38
C ARG A 284 -2.65 10.25 18.78
N ASP A 285 -3.41 11.18 19.33
CA ASP A 285 -4.67 11.68 18.77
C ASP A 285 -4.43 12.86 17.80
N ASP A 286 -3.25 12.94 17.20
CA ASP A 286 -2.89 14.05 16.33
C ASP A 286 -3.22 13.69 14.88
N TYR A 287 -4.33 14.21 14.38
CA TYR A 287 -4.59 14.27 12.92
C TYR A 287 -3.67 15.30 12.23
N SER A 288 -2.59 15.73 12.88
CA SER A 288 -1.48 16.46 12.27
C SER A 288 -0.61 15.46 11.53
N LEU A 289 -0.98 15.16 10.30
CA LEU A 289 -0.10 14.51 9.32
C LEU A 289 1.07 15.47 9.02
N GLU A 290 2.04 15.58 9.93
CA GLU A 290 3.37 16.04 9.55
C GLU A 290 3.99 14.94 8.68
N ILE A 291 3.91 15.15 7.37
CA ILE A 291 4.54 14.33 6.33
C ILE A 291 6.07 14.55 6.39
N SER A 292 6.69 14.30 7.54
CA SER A 292 8.14 14.49 7.74
C SER A 292 8.87 13.17 8.00
N ALA A 293 8.15 12.07 8.27
CA ALA A 293 8.71 10.76 8.55
C ALA A 293 8.33 9.68 7.52
N LEU A 294 8.10 10.07 6.25
CA LEU A 294 8.23 9.07 5.18
C LEU A 294 9.69 8.61 5.18
N PRO A 295 10.00 7.29 5.24
CA PRO A 295 11.34 6.86 4.91
C PRO A 295 11.61 7.38 3.51
N MET A 296 12.55 8.34 3.40
CA MET A 296 12.98 8.85 2.11
C MET A 296 13.35 7.63 1.27
N ALA A 297 12.84 7.56 0.05
CA ALA A 297 13.30 6.59 -0.93
C ALA A 297 14.83 6.62 -0.89
N ALA A 298 15.46 5.46 -0.66
CA ALA A 298 16.91 5.39 -0.60
C ALA A 298 17.46 6.09 -1.85
N GLU A 299 18.42 7.01 -1.66
CA GLU A 299 19.08 7.64 -2.79
C GLU A 299 19.66 6.53 -3.69
N PRO A 300 19.39 6.57 -5.01
CA PRO A 300 19.93 5.58 -5.92
C PRO A 300 21.45 5.59 -5.78
N LYS A 301 22.05 4.40 -5.67
CA LYS A 301 23.50 4.29 -5.62
C LYS A 301 24.07 4.82 -6.94
N PRO A 302 25.32 5.31 -6.99
CA PRO A 302 25.92 5.87 -8.21
C PRO A 302 25.90 4.93 -9.43
N ASP A 303 25.73 3.62 -9.19
CA ASP A 303 25.69 2.57 -10.20
C ASP A 303 24.27 1.99 -10.42
N ASP A 304 23.24 2.52 -9.75
CA ASP A 304 21.86 2.16 -10.03
C ASP A 304 21.43 2.83 -11.33
N VAL A 305 21.45 2.03 -12.40
CA VAL A 305 20.80 2.40 -13.66
C VAL A 305 19.29 2.26 -13.51
N ASP A 306 18.55 3.22 -14.07
CA ASP A 306 17.11 3.11 -14.13
C ASP A 306 16.67 1.91 -15.00
N LEU A 307 15.37 1.62 -15.03
CA LEU A 307 14.79 0.52 -15.81
C LEU A 307 15.09 0.58 -17.33
N PHE A 308 15.71 1.66 -17.82
CA PHE A 308 16.10 1.87 -19.22
C PHE A 308 17.62 2.01 -19.42
N GLY A 309 18.44 1.78 -18.39
CA GLY A 309 19.89 1.70 -18.50
C GLY A 309 20.62 3.05 -18.46
N ALA A 310 19.96 4.15 -18.06
CA ALA A 310 20.63 5.43 -17.86
C ALA A 310 21.11 5.59 -16.41
N PRO A 311 22.30 6.19 -16.16
CA PRO A 311 22.76 6.46 -14.80
C PRO A 311 21.78 7.42 -14.12
N ALA A 312 21.27 7.05 -12.94
CA ALA A 312 20.46 7.93 -12.11
C ALA A 312 21.26 9.20 -11.79
N LYS A 313 20.71 10.37 -12.12
CA LYS A 313 21.26 11.66 -11.66
C LYS A 313 20.78 11.98 -10.26
#